data_AF-A0A2N9NWM9-F1
#
_entry.id   AF-A0A2N9NWM9-F1
#
_cell.length_a   1.000
_cell.length_b   1.000
_cell.length_c   1.000
_cell.angle_alpha   90.00
_cell.angle_beta   90.00
_cell.angle_gamma   90.00
#
_symmetry.space_group_name_H-M   'P 1'
#
loop_
_entity.id
_entity.type
_entity.pdbx_description
1 polymer ?
#
loop_
_entity_poly.entity_id
_entity_poly.type
_entity_poly.pdbx_seq_one_letter_code
_entity_poly.pdbx_strand_id
1 'polypeptide(L)'
;MKKLRFILVVGLLSSSGCLHPYVVKLNNGQEITVPHKPKLEHGSYHYKDSQGKDYYLPAGRVIEIEPASMAKDEQKQFTPPKYYKKRHWYFLWIA
;
A
#
# COMPACT_ATOMS: atom_id res chain seq x y z
N MET A 1 39.17 12.47 1.95
CA MET A 1 38.11 12.28 2.98
C MET A 1 36.80 13.03 2.71
N LYS A 2 36.79 14.30 2.23
CA LYS A 2 35.53 15.07 2.02
C LYS A 2 34.57 14.48 0.97
N LYS A 3 35.09 13.90 -0.12
CA LYS A 3 34.28 13.33 -1.22
C LYS A 3 33.45 12.10 -0.82
N LEU A 4 33.97 11.29 0.11
CA LEU A 4 33.30 10.07 0.57
C LEU A 4 32.06 10.39 1.43
N ARG A 5 32.10 11.50 2.18
CA ARG A 5 30.98 11.97 2.99
C ARG A 5 29.79 12.44 2.13
N PHE A 6 30.07 13.07 0.99
CA PHE A 6 29.03 13.47 0.05
C PHE A 6 28.31 12.27 -0.57
N ILE A 7 29.06 11.22 -0.94
CA ILE A 7 28.48 9.98 -1.47
C ILE A 7 27.57 9.30 -0.44
N LEU A 8 27.99 9.30 0.84
CA LEU A 8 27.21 8.73 1.93
C LEU A 8 25.90 9.49 2.14
N VAL A 9 25.92 10.83 2.14
CA VAL A 9 24.73 11.66 2.32
C VAL A 9 23.76 11.51 1.15
N VAL A 10 24.25 11.49 -0.09
CA VAL A 10 23.39 11.27 -1.27
C VAL A 10 22.77 9.87 -1.27
N GLY A 11 23.51 8.87 -0.81
CA GLY A 11 23.00 7.50 -0.63
C GLY A 11 21.84 7.41 0.37
N LEU A 12 21.92 8.12 1.51
CA LEU A 12 20.84 8.15 2.50
C LEU A 12 19.60 8.93 2.03
N LEU A 13 19.77 10.00 1.24
CA LEU A 13 18.62 10.76 0.73
C LEU A 13 17.84 9.98 -0.33
N SER A 14 18.51 9.15 -1.13
CA SER A 14 17.86 8.36 -2.18
C SER A 14 16.93 7.26 -1.65
N SER A 15 17.21 6.71 -0.46
CA SER A 15 16.39 5.66 0.16
C SER A 15 15.14 6.17 0.90
N SER A 16 14.96 7.49 1.03
CA SER A 16 13.89 8.09 1.84
C SER A 16 12.59 8.36 1.07
N GLY A 17 12.53 8.01 -0.23
CA GLY A 17 11.37 8.24 -1.08
C GLY A 17 10.38 7.07 -1.05
N CYS A 18 9.64 6.87 0.03
CA CYS A 18 8.56 5.89 0.03
C CYS A 18 7.32 6.45 -0.67
N LEU A 19 7.13 6.07 -1.94
CA LEU A 19 5.86 6.23 -2.65
C LEU A 19 4.79 5.39 -1.92
N HIS A 20 3.87 6.05 -1.21
CA HIS A 20 2.75 5.40 -0.54
C HIS A 20 1.50 5.57 -1.39
N PRO A 21 1.09 4.56 -2.18
CA PRO A 21 -0.12 4.64 -2.97
C PRO A 21 -1.36 4.66 -2.07
N TYR A 22 -2.39 5.34 -2.55
CA TYR A 22 -3.71 5.38 -1.94
C TYR A 22 -4.71 4.73 -2.89
N VAL A 23 -5.79 4.19 -2.34
CA VAL A 23 -6.92 3.65 -3.08
C VAL A 23 -8.11 4.56 -2.82
N VAL A 24 -8.75 4.98 -3.89
CA VAL A 24 -9.96 5.82 -3.88
C VAL A 24 -11.12 4.94 -4.30
N LYS A 25 -12.07 4.69 -3.38
CA LYS A 25 -13.31 3.97 -3.68
C LYS A 25 -14.35 4.95 -4.20
N LEU A 26 -14.91 4.66 -5.36
CA LEU A 26 -15.92 5.46 -6.02
C LEU A 26 -17.34 4.91 -5.75
N ASN A 27 -18.33 5.77 -5.92
CA ASN A 27 -19.74 5.44 -5.71
C ASN A 27 -20.35 4.42 -6.69
N ASN A 28 -19.64 4.13 -7.78
CA ASN A 28 -19.98 3.08 -8.74
C ASN A 28 -19.34 1.72 -8.37
N GLY A 29 -18.67 1.61 -7.21
CA GLY A 29 -17.94 0.41 -6.79
C GLY A 29 -16.58 0.23 -7.46
N GLN A 30 -16.11 1.22 -8.24
CA GLN A 30 -14.78 1.19 -8.84
C GLN A 30 -13.73 1.68 -7.84
N GLU A 31 -12.57 1.04 -7.85
CA GLU A 31 -11.41 1.46 -7.07
C GLU A 31 -10.33 2.04 -7.98
N ILE A 32 -9.78 3.18 -7.60
CA ILE A 32 -8.68 3.83 -8.32
C ILE A 32 -7.47 3.92 -7.41
N THR A 33 -6.36 3.32 -7.85
CA THR A 33 -5.08 3.46 -7.16
C THR A 33 -4.37 4.72 -7.63
N VAL A 34 -4.04 5.60 -6.69
CA VAL A 34 -3.35 6.87 -6.93
C VAL A 34 -1.99 6.86 -6.22
N PRO A 35 -0.93 7.43 -6.81
CA PRO A 35 0.43 7.36 -6.25
C PRO A 35 0.61 8.23 -5.00
N HIS A 36 -0.21 9.26 -4.84
CA HIS A 36 -0.17 10.20 -3.72
C HIS A 36 -1.59 10.51 -3.24
N LYS A 37 -1.71 10.96 -1.99
CA LYS A 37 -3.01 11.34 -1.41
C LYS A 37 -3.67 12.46 -2.24
N PRO A 38 -4.89 12.25 -2.76
CA PRO A 38 -5.63 13.29 -3.47
C PRO A 38 -5.97 14.46 -2.55
N LYS A 39 -5.90 15.68 -3.07
CA LYS A 39 -6.25 16.90 -2.34
C LYS A 39 -7.57 17.45 -2.84
N LEU A 40 -8.44 17.89 -1.93
CA LEU A 40 -9.71 18.50 -2.31
C LEU A 40 -9.47 19.96 -2.75
N GLU A 41 -9.69 20.24 -4.02
CA GLU A 41 -9.56 21.56 -4.62
C GLU A 41 -10.81 21.88 -5.44
N HIS A 42 -11.45 23.02 -5.18
CA HIS A 42 -12.63 23.48 -5.92
C HIS A 42 -13.76 22.43 -6.06
N GLY A 43 -14.00 21.63 -5.02
CA GLY A 43 -15.02 20.58 -5.01
C GLY A 43 -14.65 19.30 -5.77
N SER A 44 -13.40 19.15 -6.19
CA SER A 44 -12.86 17.93 -6.81
C SER A 44 -11.56 17.51 -6.15
N TYR A 45 -11.34 16.21 -6.01
CA TYR A 45 -10.06 15.65 -5.60
C TYR A 45 -9.08 15.71 -6.77
N HIS A 46 -8.02 16.51 -6.60
CA HIS A 46 -6.89 16.60 -7.51
C HIS A 46 -5.80 15.62 -7.11
N TYR A 47 -5.28 14.88 -8.08
CA TYR A 47 -4.11 14.03 -7.92
C TYR A 47 -3.31 13.96 -9.22
N LYS A 48 -2.04 13.60 -9.10
CA LYS A 48 -1.18 13.30 -10.25
C LYS A 48 -1.06 11.80 -10.42
N ASP A 49 -1.13 11.34 -11.66
CA ASP A 49 -0.85 9.95 -12.00
C ASP A 49 0.66 9.69 -12.03
N SER A 50 1.05 8.42 -12.14
CA SER A 50 2.42 7.93 -12.33
C SER A 50 3.19 8.62 -13.47
N GLN A 51 2.48 9.10 -14.50
CA GLN A 51 3.05 9.86 -15.61
C GLN A 51 3.13 11.38 -15.35
N GLY A 52 2.77 11.84 -14.15
CA GLY A 52 2.76 13.26 -13.77
C GLY A 52 1.58 14.06 -14.32
N LYS A 53 0.63 13.41 -14.99
CA LYS A 53 -0.58 14.05 -15.53
C LYS A 53 -1.56 14.37 -14.41
N ASP A 54 -2.12 15.57 -14.45
CA ASP A 54 -3.15 16.03 -13.52
C ASP A 54 -4.51 15.38 -13.82
N TYR A 55 -5.14 14.87 -12.77
CA TYR A 55 -6.49 14.31 -12.81
C TYR A 55 -7.35 14.93 -11.71
N TYR A 56 -8.63 15.09 -12.03
CA TYR A 56 -9.63 15.65 -11.13
C TYR A 56 -10.80 14.66 -11.00
N LEU A 57 -11.12 14.29 -9.76
CA LEU A 57 -12.25 13.44 -9.43
C LEU A 57 -13.30 14.26 -8.67
N PRO A 58 -14.54 14.39 -9.16
CA PRO A 58 -15.59 15.11 -8.43
C PRO A 58 -15.77 14.54 -7.03
N ALA A 59 -15.80 15.39 -5.99
CA ALA A 59 -15.87 14.93 -4.61
C ALA A 59 -17.12 14.06 -4.34
N GLY A 60 -18.24 14.37 -5.00
CA GLY A 60 -19.48 13.59 -4.87
C GLY A 60 -19.41 12.16 -5.45
N ARG A 61 -18.34 11.80 -6.17
CA ARG A 61 -18.11 10.42 -6.65
C ARG A 61 -17.25 9.61 -5.70
N VAL A 62 -16.50 10.26 -4.80
CA VAL A 62 -15.57 9.59 -3.89
C VAL A 62 -16.31 9.20 -2.62
N ILE A 63 -16.33 7.91 -2.31
CA ILE A 63 -16.87 7.39 -1.05
C ILE A 63 -15.76 7.38 0.00
N GLU A 64 -14.59 6.86 -0.36
CA GLU A 64 -13.51 6.59 0.60
C GLU A 64 -12.13 6.77 -0.02
N ILE A 65 -11.16 7.16 0.81
CA ILE A 65 -9.75 7.28 0.44
C ILE A 65 -8.92 6.61 1.54
N GLU A 66 -8.24 5.53 1.19
CA GLU A 66 -7.45 4.75 2.14
C GLU A 66 -6.02 4.54 1.62
N PRO A 67 -5.01 4.40 2.49
CA PRO A 67 -3.70 3.91 2.07
C PRO A 67 -3.85 2.50 1.47
N ALA A 68 -3.10 2.19 0.41
CA ALA A 68 -3.15 0.86 -0.22
C ALA A 68 -2.80 -0.29 0.75
N SER A 69 -2.06 -0.01 1.82
CA SER A 69 -1.78 -0.98 2.89
C SER A 69 -3.01 -1.33 3.72
N MET A 70 -3.97 -0.41 3.86
CA MET A 70 -5.22 -0.62 4.60
C MET A 70 -6.33 -1.18 3.71
N ALA A 71 -6.40 -0.76 2.45
CA ALA A 71 -7.42 -1.24 1.49
C ALA A 71 -7.35 -2.75 1.21
N LYS A 72 -6.19 -3.39 1.43
CA LYS A 72 -5.98 -4.83 1.14
C LYS A 72 -6.71 -5.76 2.12
N ASP A 73 -7.19 -5.24 3.25
CA ASP A 73 -7.69 -6.05 4.36
C ASP A 73 -9.13 -6.57 4.19
N GLU A 74 -9.89 -6.08 3.20
CA GLU A 74 -11.28 -6.54 2.99
C GLU A 74 -11.37 -7.97 2.43
N GLN A 75 -10.30 -8.50 1.83
CA GLN A 75 -10.23 -9.89 1.35
C GLN A 75 -9.55 -10.85 2.33
N LYS A 76 -9.60 -10.59 3.64
CA LYS A 76 -9.28 -11.63 4.62
C LYS A 76 -10.37 -12.70 4.60
N GLN A 77 -10.30 -13.59 3.61
CA GLN A 77 -10.98 -14.88 3.67
C GLN A 77 -10.62 -15.50 5.02
N PHE A 78 -11.65 -15.81 5.81
CA PHE A 78 -11.47 -16.52 7.07
C PHE A 78 -10.71 -17.82 6.79
N THR A 79 -9.42 -17.85 7.17
CA THR A 79 -8.64 -19.07 7.10
C THR A 79 -8.82 -19.80 8.42
N PRO A 80 -9.37 -21.03 8.42
CA PRO A 80 -9.45 -21.80 9.65
C PRO A 80 -8.03 -22.06 10.19
N PRO A 81 -7.87 -22.20 11.52
CA PRO A 81 -6.57 -22.47 12.11
C PRO A 81 -5.96 -23.75 11.50
N LYS A 82 -4.71 -23.67 11.03
CA LYS A 82 -4.00 -24.82 10.48
C LYS A 82 -3.77 -25.86 11.58
N TYR A 83 -4.41 -27.02 11.45
CA TYR A 83 -4.24 -28.13 12.39
C TYR A 83 -2.86 -28.77 12.20
N TYR A 84 -1.96 -28.61 13.17
CA TYR A 84 -0.65 -29.26 13.17
C TYR A 84 -0.75 -30.69 13.73
N LYS A 85 -0.47 -31.69 12.89
CA LYS A 85 -0.43 -33.10 13.32
C LYS A 85 0.81 -33.31 14.20
N LYS A 86 0.60 -33.53 15.50
CA LYS A 86 1.67 -33.82 16.46
C LYS A 86 2.38 -35.13 16.06
N ARG A 87 3.65 -35.03 15.63
CA ARG A 87 4.47 -36.23 15.37
C ARG A 87 4.89 -36.84 16.71
N HIS A 88 4.50 -38.08 16.93
CA HIS A 88 4.91 -38.85 18.10
C HIS A 88 6.28 -39.46 17.85
N TRP A 89 7.32 -38.76 18.32
CA TRP A 89 8.73 -39.12 18.15
C TRP A 89 9.10 -40.48 18.77
N TYR A 90 8.31 -40.98 19.72
CA TYR A 90 8.58 -42.26 20.39
C TYR A 90 8.41 -43.50 19.49
N PHE A 91 7.77 -43.38 18.32
CA PHE A 91 7.74 -44.48 17.34
C PHE A 91 9.10 -44.74 16.67
N LEU A 92 10.06 -43.82 16.77
CA LEU A 92 11.44 -44.03 16.30
C LEU A 92 12.24 -44.98 17.22
N TRP A 93 11.71 -45.34 18.38
CA TRP A 93 12.38 -46.19 19.37
C TRP A 93 11.86 -47.63 19.42
N ILE A 94 10.87 -47.98 18.59
CA ILE A 94 10.23 -49.32 18.55
C ILE A 94 10.68 -50.12 17.30
N ALA A 95 11.63 -49.60 16.52
CA ALA A 95 12.24 -50.27 15.37
C ALA A 95 13.63 -50.81 15.69
#